data_AF-S4PI05-F1
#
_entry.id   AF-S4PI05-F1
#
_cell.length_a   1.000
_cell.length_b   1.000
_cell.length_c   1.000
_cell.angle_alpha   90.00
_cell.angle_beta   90.00
_cell.angle_gamma   90.00
#
_symmetry.space_group_name_H-M   'P 1'
#
loop_
_entity.id
_entity.type
_entity.pdbx_description
1 polymer ?
#
loop_
_entity_poly.entity_id
_entity_poly.type
_entity_poly.pdbx_seq_one_letter_code
_entity_poly.pdbx_strand_id
1 'polypeptide(L)'
;MPITDESPEFSARFDCKKRLYKYYFPKSSLDINAMRDACRYLIGSHDFRHFCKMDVGNNVTEFRRQILEADVGALDEKDSDNATSMYMLMIAGNAFLWHQIRCIMGLLLLIGQGRESPTVIKELLDVETNPRKPQYTMALDVPLNLFHCTYDVDKDWVYDEEELRTVIAHLQSDWTMHSVKTSMIKDCMLNLEAILDSLPKGKEMVDSKENVSERDRVMAHTTCLLQGVTPRNYTPLLKRVTCSTLDERIEYYRKKRKIAIV
;
A
#
# COMPACT_ATOMS: atom_id res chain seq x y z
N MET A 1 -2.80 16.10 24.45
CA MET A 1 -2.34 17.48 24.18
C MET A 1 -3.42 18.42 24.65
N PRO A 2 -3.21 19.21 25.71
CA PRO A 2 -4.10 20.33 25.96
C PRO A 2 -3.91 21.29 24.78
N ILE A 3 -5.00 21.63 24.10
CA ILE A 3 -5.03 22.82 23.26
C ILE A 3 -4.71 23.95 24.24
N THR A 4 -3.55 24.58 24.09
CA THR A 4 -3.19 25.71 24.95
C THR A 4 -4.30 26.75 24.82
N ASP A 5 -4.74 27.34 25.93
CA ASP A 5 -5.79 28.39 25.96
C ASP A 5 -5.51 29.57 24.98
N GLU A 6 -4.27 29.66 24.49
CA GLU A 6 -3.77 30.61 23.50
C GLU A 6 -4.29 30.42 22.06
N SER A 7 -4.95 29.30 21.71
CA SER A 7 -5.55 29.11 20.37
C SER A 7 -6.79 28.18 20.40
N PRO A 8 -7.93 28.69 20.89
CA PRO A 8 -9.16 27.90 21.02
C PRO A 8 -9.77 27.47 19.67
N GLU A 9 -9.38 28.12 18.57
CA GLU A 9 -9.85 27.78 17.22
C GLU A 9 -9.05 26.65 16.55
N PHE A 10 -7.89 26.26 17.11
CA PHE A 10 -7.06 25.22 16.51
C PHE A 10 -7.74 23.85 16.56
N SER A 11 -7.75 23.18 15.42
CA SER A 11 -8.22 21.81 15.25
C SER A 11 -7.15 20.96 14.58
N ALA A 12 -6.61 19.98 15.32
CA ALA A 12 -5.70 18.98 14.77
C ALA A 12 -6.25 18.24 13.53
N ARG A 13 -7.58 18.18 13.40
CA ARG A 13 -8.22 17.60 12.21
C ARG A 13 -8.23 18.57 11.03
N PHE A 14 -8.76 19.78 11.23
CA PHE A 14 -9.06 20.71 10.14
C PHE A 14 -7.83 21.51 9.70
N ASP A 15 -6.88 21.76 10.61
CA ASP A 15 -5.69 22.57 10.32
C ASP A 15 -4.50 21.75 9.79
N CYS A 16 -4.60 20.42 9.81
CA CYS A 16 -3.57 19.57 9.22
C CYS A 16 -3.52 19.78 7.70
N LYS A 17 -2.35 20.15 7.20
CA LYS A 17 -2.11 20.51 5.79
C LYS A 17 -1.65 19.32 4.96
N LYS A 18 -0.82 18.46 5.53
CA LYS A 18 -0.24 17.30 4.84
C LYS A 18 -0.22 16.10 5.76
N ARG A 19 -0.62 14.94 5.23
CA ARG A 19 -0.46 13.64 5.90
C ARG A 19 0.53 12.81 5.10
N LEU A 20 1.58 12.34 5.76
CA LEU A 20 2.59 11.44 5.22
C LEU A 20 2.31 10.03 5.74
N TYR A 21 2.12 9.10 4.82
CA TYR A 21 2.00 7.68 5.15
C TYR A 21 3.21 6.91 4.63
N LYS A 22 3.54 5.84 5.34
CA LYS A 22 4.51 4.84 4.91
C LYS A 22 3.85 3.47 4.85
N TYR A 23 4.09 2.72 3.77
CA TYR A 23 3.68 1.33 3.65
C TYR A 23 4.92 0.44 3.47
N TYR A 24 5.15 -0.48 4.39
CA TYR A 24 6.36 -1.31 4.40
C TYR A 24 6.14 -2.67 3.72
N PHE A 25 7.10 -3.14 2.93
CA PHE A 25 7.02 -4.43 2.24
C PHE A 25 8.42 -4.98 1.90
N PRO A 26 8.61 -6.31 1.82
CA PRO A 26 9.85 -6.90 1.32
C PRO A 26 9.97 -6.74 -0.20
N LYS A 27 11.20 -6.55 -0.70
CA LYS A 27 11.50 -6.46 -2.14
C LYS A 27 10.99 -7.68 -2.90
N SER A 28 11.29 -8.88 -2.40
CA SER A 28 11.00 -10.16 -3.05
C SER A 28 11.42 -10.14 -4.53
N SER A 29 10.52 -10.48 -5.45
CA SER A 29 10.69 -10.39 -6.90
C SER A 29 10.05 -9.14 -7.52
N LEU A 30 9.75 -8.11 -6.73
CA LEU A 30 9.07 -6.91 -7.22
C LEU A 30 10.02 -6.02 -8.04
N ASP A 31 9.56 -5.59 -9.21
CA ASP A 31 10.18 -4.52 -10.00
C ASP A 31 9.92 -3.16 -9.33
N ILE A 32 10.89 -2.72 -8.53
CA ILE A 32 10.83 -1.45 -7.81
C ILE A 32 10.82 -0.26 -8.77
N ASN A 33 11.50 -0.33 -9.92
CA ASN A 33 11.55 0.79 -10.86
C ASN A 33 10.19 0.99 -11.54
N ALA A 34 9.52 -0.10 -11.93
CA ALA A 34 8.15 -0.05 -12.43
C ALA A 34 7.19 0.55 -11.38
N MET A 35 7.35 0.19 -10.11
CA MET A 35 6.56 0.78 -9.01
C MET A 35 6.81 2.29 -8.84
N ARG A 36 8.07 2.74 -8.95
CA ARG A 36 8.42 4.18 -8.91
C ARG A 36 7.82 4.94 -10.09
N ASP A 37 7.90 4.39 -11.29
CA ASP A 37 7.31 4.99 -12.48
C ASP A 37 5.78 5.13 -12.34
N ALA A 38 5.13 4.12 -11.75
CA ALA A 38 3.70 4.17 -11.43
C ALA A 38 3.38 5.25 -10.39
N CYS A 39 4.23 5.44 -9.37
CA CYS A 39 4.05 6.47 -8.35
C CYS A 39 4.06 7.89 -8.94
N ARG A 40 4.89 8.16 -9.94
CA ARG A 40 4.96 9.47 -10.61
C ARG A 40 3.61 9.89 -11.21
N TYR A 41 2.82 8.93 -11.70
CA TYR A 41 1.49 9.22 -12.25
C TYR A 41 0.44 9.54 -11.19
N LEU A 42 0.67 9.18 -9.93
CA LEU A 42 -0.23 9.49 -8.83
C LEU A 42 -0.11 10.95 -8.38
N ILE A 43 1.06 11.58 -8.57
CA ILE A 43 1.34 12.94 -8.13
C ILE A 43 0.46 13.94 -8.90
N GLY A 44 -0.12 14.90 -8.19
CA GLY A 44 -1.03 15.90 -8.72
C GLY A 44 -2.46 15.78 -8.19
N SER A 45 -3.38 16.51 -8.84
CA SER A 45 -4.80 16.57 -8.46
C SER A 45 -5.65 15.76 -9.43
N HIS A 46 -6.10 14.58 -8.98
CA HIS A 46 -6.81 13.60 -9.82
C HIS A 46 -8.05 13.06 -9.13
N ASP A 47 -8.95 12.45 -9.91
CA ASP A 47 -10.08 11.69 -9.37
C ASP A 47 -9.62 10.27 -8.99
N PHE A 48 -9.62 9.99 -7.69
CA PHE A 48 -9.15 8.72 -7.13
C PHE A 48 -10.26 7.70 -6.87
N ARG A 49 -11.43 7.82 -7.52
CA ARG A 49 -12.57 6.91 -7.31
C ARG A 49 -12.24 5.45 -7.62
N HIS A 50 -11.33 5.19 -8.56
CA HIS A 50 -10.86 3.84 -8.86
C HIS A 50 -9.83 3.33 -7.87
N PHE A 51 -9.23 4.22 -7.07
CA PHE A 51 -8.18 3.94 -6.11
C PHE A 51 -8.67 3.93 -4.67
N CYS A 52 -9.97 3.86 -4.41
CA CYS A 52 -10.51 3.83 -3.06
C CYS A 52 -11.69 2.86 -2.94
N LYS A 53 -12.20 2.66 -1.73
CA LYS A 53 -13.55 2.09 -1.55
C LYS A 53 -14.53 3.26 -1.54
N MET A 54 -15.37 3.36 -2.56
CA MET A 54 -16.34 4.47 -2.62
C MET A 54 -17.31 4.38 -1.44
N ASP A 55 -17.42 5.47 -0.70
CA ASP A 55 -18.21 5.56 0.52
C ASP A 55 -19.41 6.52 0.35
N VAL A 56 -20.15 6.32 -0.75
CA VAL A 56 -21.30 7.15 -1.13
C VAL A 56 -22.40 7.10 -0.05
N GLY A 57 -22.51 5.99 0.68
CA GLY A 57 -23.41 5.84 1.82
C GLY A 57 -23.18 6.89 2.92
N ASN A 58 -21.94 7.38 3.06
CA ASN A 58 -21.55 8.42 4.01
C ASN A 58 -21.42 9.81 3.37
N ASN A 59 -22.14 10.08 2.27
CA ASN A 59 -22.13 11.36 1.55
C ASN A 59 -20.81 11.73 0.86
N VAL A 60 -19.89 10.77 0.66
CA VAL A 60 -18.67 11.04 -0.09
C VAL A 60 -18.97 10.96 -1.59
N THR A 61 -19.13 12.13 -2.22
CA THR A 61 -19.34 12.28 -3.68
C THR A 61 -18.16 12.93 -4.39
N GLU A 62 -17.24 13.57 -3.66
CA GLU A 62 -16.03 14.19 -4.20
C GLU A 62 -14.82 13.25 -4.01
N PHE A 63 -14.28 12.78 -5.13
CA PHE A 63 -13.18 11.82 -5.20
C PHE A 63 -11.86 12.43 -5.67
N ARG A 64 -11.85 13.73 -5.99
CA ARG A 64 -10.62 14.45 -6.30
C ARG A 64 -9.77 14.61 -5.06
N ARG A 65 -8.51 14.20 -5.13
CA ARG A 65 -7.51 14.40 -4.07
C ARG A 65 -6.21 14.91 -4.68
N GLN A 66 -5.40 15.54 -3.85
CA GLN A 66 -4.08 16.01 -4.23
C GLN A 66 -3.02 15.16 -3.53
N ILE A 67 -2.24 14.43 -4.32
CA ILE A 67 -1.02 13.76 -3.87
C ILE A 67 0.14 14.71 -4.19
N LEU A 68 0.90 15.03 -3.14
CA LEU A 68 2.05 15.94 -3.22
C LEU A 68 3.33 15.18 -3.50
N GLU A 69 3.49 14.01 -2.87
CA GLU A 69 4.70 13.20 -2.95
C GLU A 69 4.28 11.72 -3.00
N ALA A 70 4.93 10.93 -3.85
CA ALA A 70 4.77 9.48 -3.91
C ALA A 70 6.05 8.84 -4.46
N ASP A 71 6.69 7.98 -3.68
CA ASP A 71 7.89 7.26 -4.12
C ASP A 71 8.09 5.93 -3.37
N VAL A 72 8.90 5.04 -3.94
CA VAL A 72 9.28 3.76 -3.33
C VAL A 72 10.79 3.73 -3.10
N GLY A 73 11.21 3.49 -1.86
CA GLY A 73 12.62 3.48 -1.47
C GLY A 73 12.98 2.25 -0.63
N ALA A 74 14.26 1.87 -0.66
CA ALA A 74 14.80 0.89 0.27
C ALA A 74 14.80 1.50 1.68
N LEU A 75 14.57 0.67 2.70
CA LEU A 75 14.64 1.12 4.10
C LEU A 75 16.09 1.27 4.57
N ASP A 76 16.98 0.42 4.08
CA ASP A 76 18.43 0.51 4.24
C ASP A 76 19.08 0.38 2.86
N GLU A 77 19.82 1.39 2.43
CA GLU A 77 20.50 1.39 1.12
C GLU A 77 21.56 0.28 1.02
N LYS A 78 22.13 -0.15 2.16
CA LYS A 78 23.12 -1.23 2.23
C LYS A 78 22.49 -2.63 2.09
N ASP A 79 21.19 -2.75 2.34
CA ASP A 79 20.41 -3.99 2.19
C ASP A 79 19.23 -3.74 1.27
N SER A 80 19.52 -3.55 -0.02
CA SER A 80 18.52 -3.17 -1.03
C SER A 80 18.28 -4.22 -2.11
N ASP A 81 19.05 -5.30 -2.17
CA ASP A 81 18.99 -6.23 -3.30
C ASP A 81 18.49 -7.66 -2.96
N ASN A 82 18.38 -8.00 -1.68
CA ASN A 82 17.90 -9.31 -1.24
C ASN A 82 16.37 -9.42 -1.35
N ALA A 83 15.87 -10.65 -1.50
CA ALA A 83 14.43 -10.92 -1.51
C ALA A 83 13.73 -10.45 -0.22
N THR A 84 14.44 -10.46 0.91
CA THR A 84 13.94 -10.00 2.21
C THR A 84 14.31 -8.56 2.53
N SER A 85 15.04 -7.86 1.64
CA SER A 85 15.36 -6.44 1.83
C SER A 85 14.07 -5.65 1.96
N MET A 86 13.98 -4.80 2.98
CA MET A 86 12.76 -4.05 3.26
C MET A 86 12.71 -2.75 2.45
N TYR A 87 11.56 -2.51 1.86
CA TYR A 87 11.22 -1.31 1.11
C TYR A 87 10.02 -0.61 1.74
N MET A 88 9.82 0.64 1.36
CA MET A 88 8.64 1.41 1.74
C MET A 88 8.12 2.25 0.58
N LEU A 89 6.79 2.28 0.44
CA LEU A 89 6.10 3.35 -0.26
C LEU A 89 5.99 4.52 0.72
N MET A 90 6.45 5.69 0.29
CA MET A 90 6.21 6.96 0.95
C MET A 90 5.20 7.74 0.13
N ILE A 91 4.09 8.17 0.75
CA ILE A 91 3.04 8.92 0.05
C ILE A 91 2.51 10.05 0.93
N ALA A 92 2.52 11.26 0.40
CA ALA A 92 2.05 12.46 1.07
C ALA A 92 0.94 13.15 0.26
N GLY A 93 -0.07 13.64 0.95
CA GLY A 93 -1.16 14.38 0.33
C GLY A 93 -1.95 15.19 1.35
N ASN A 94 -2.83 16.05 0.86
CA ASN A 94 -3.63 16.91 1.73
C ASN A 94 -4.65 16.06 2.49
N ALA A 95 -5.32 15.14 1.82
CA ALA A 95 -6.26 14.21 2.41
C ALA A 95 -6.36 12.93 1.55
N PHE A 96 -6.80 11.83 2.15
CA PHE A 96 -6.99 10.55 1.49
C PHE A 96 -8.44 10.06 1.63
N LEU A 97 -8.95 9.39 0.59
CA LEU A 97 -10.22 8.69 0.60
C LEU A 97 -10.13 7.39 1.39
N TRP A 98 -11.30 6.80 1.71
CA TRP A 98 -11.37 5.54 2.42
C TRP A 98 -10.65 4.42 1.65
N HIS A 99 -9.69 3.77 2.32
CA HIS A 99 -8.78 2.76 1.76
C HIS A 99 -7.91 3.22 0.58
N GLN A 100 -7.73 4.53 0.34
CA GLN A 100 -7.04 5.02 -0.86
C GLN A 100 -5.62 4.44 -1.01
N ILE A 101 -4.81 4.56 0.05
CA ILE A 101 -3.41 4.15 0.02
C ILE A 101 -3.28 2.63 -0.11
N ARG A 102 -4.14 1.85 0.55
CA ARG A 102 -4.15 0.38 0.45
C ARG A 102 -4.55 -0.10 -0.94
N CYS A 103 -5.48 0.60 -1.58
CA CYS A 103 -5.87 0.36 -2.96
C CYS A 103 -4.75 0.72 -3.94
N ILE A 104 -4.05 1.84 -3.72
CA ILE A 104 -2.85 2.22 -4.48
C ILE A 104 -1.78 1.13 -4.34
N MET A 105 -1.46 0.73 -3.12
CA MET A 105 -0.46 -0.31 -2.86
C MET A 105 -0.84 -1.64 -3.51
N GLY A 106 -2.12 -2.02 -3.51
CA GLY A 106 -2.58 -3.22 -4.22
C GLY A 106 -2.28 -3.18 -5.73
N LEU A 107 -2.43 -2.01 -6.36
CA LEU A 107 -2.07 -1.82 -7.77
C LEU A 107 -0.55 -1.80 -7.98
N LEU A 108 0.20 -1.14 -7.09
CA LEU A 108 1.66 -1.14 -7.14
C LEU A 108 2.24 -2.55 -6.99
N LEU A 109 1.66 -3.41 -6.16
CA LEU A 109 2.06 -4.82 -6.04
C LEU A 109 1.83 -5.59 -7.35
N LEU A 110 0.71 -5.35 -8.05
CA LEU A 110 0.48 -5.96 -9.36
C LEU A 110 1.50 -5.49 -10.40
N ILE A 111 1.86 -4.21 -10.37
CA ILE A 111 2.87 -3.61 -11.26
C ILE A 111 4.26 -4.16 -10.94
N GLY A 112 4.65 -4.19 -9.67
CA GLY A 112 5.94 -4.76 -9.23
C GLY A 112 6.04 -6.25 -9.55
N GLN A 113 4.94 -6.99 -9.53
CA GLN A 113 4.91 -8.39 -9.98
C GLN A 113 4.96 -8.56 -11.51
N GLY A 114 5.06 -7.48 -12.28
CA GLY A 114 5.05 -7.48 -13.75
C GLY A 114 3.70 -7.86 -14.36
N ARG A 115 2.62 -7.88 -13.56
CA ARG A 115 1.28 -8.27 -14.02
C ARG A 115 0.52 -7.13 -14.69
N GLU A 116 0.91 -5.90 -14.37
CA GLU A 116 0.36 -4.68 -14.97
C GLU A 116 1.50 -3.73 -15.36
N SER A 117 1.28 -2.95 -16.43
CA SER A 117 2.17 -1.86 -16.79
C SER A 117 2.00 -0.68 -15.81
N PRO A 118 3.05 0.09 -15.48
CA PRO A 118 2.93 1.35 -14.74
C PRO A 118 1.88 2.31 -15.32
N THR A 119 1.67 2.29 -16.64
CA THR A 119 0.69 3.14 -17.32
C THR A 119 -0.77 2.84 -16.94
N VAL A 120 -1.06 1.68 -16.34
CA VAL A 120 -2.41 1.36 -15.86
C VAL A 120 -2.91 2.38 -14.83
N ILE A 121 -1.99 3.03 -14.10
CA ILE A 121 -2.34 4.10 -13.17
C ILE A 121 -2.99 5.27 -13.93
N LYS A 122 -2.45 5.67 -15.09
CA LYS A 122 -3.05 6.73 -15.92
C LYS A 122 -4.44 6.35 -16.42
N GLU A 123 -4.57 5.13 -16.94
CA GLU A 123 -5.84 4.60 -17.43
C GLU A 123 -6.91 4.62 -16.33
N LEU A 124 -6.54 4.25 -15.10
CA LEU A 124 -7.45 4.27 -13.96
C LEU A 124 -7.73 5.67 -13.41
N LEU A 125 -6.87 6.66 -13.64
CA LEU A 125 -7.14 8.05 -13.30
C LEU A 125 -8.02 8.75 -14.35
N ASP A 126 -8.02 8.24 -15.59
CA ASP A 126 -8.93 8.68 -16.66
C ASP A 126 -10.33 8.09 -16.50
N VAL A 127 -11.12 8.75 -15.65
CA VAL A 127 -12.52 8.37 -15.38
C VAL A 127 -13.47 8.64 -16.54
N GLU A 128 -13.07 9.43 -17.54
CA GLU A 128 -13.91 9.70 -18.73
C GLU A 128 -13.84 8.52 -19.69
N THR A 129 -12.64 8.04 -19.97
CA THR A 129 -12.43 6.84 -20.80
C THR A 129 -12.84 5.57 -20.06
N ASN A 130 -12.56 5.49 -18.75
CA ASN A 130 -12.82 4.31 -17.93
C ASN A 130 -13.80 4.62 -16.79
N PRO A 131 -15.12 4.80 -17.02
CA PRO A 131 -16.05 5.30 -15.99
C PRO A 131 -16.37 4.33 -14.84
N ARG A 132 -15.90 3.08 -14.93
CA ARG A 132 -16.20 2.02 -13.95
C ARG A 132 -14.92 1.45 -13.36
N LYS A 133 -14.88 1.38 -12.02
CA LYS A 133 -13.78 0.75 -11.27
C LYS A 133 -13.69 -0.75 -11.58
N PRO A 134 -12.55 -1.28 -12.07
CA PRO A 134 -12.34 -2.73 -12.17
C PRO A 134 -12.19 -3.37 -10.79
N GLN A 135 -12.56 -4.65 -10.67
CA GLN A 135 -12.38 -5.39 -9.42
C GLN A 135 -10.90 -5.76 -9.20
N TYR A 136 -10.37 -5.38 -8.05
CA TYR A 136 -9.05 -5.79 -7.58
C TYR A 136 -8.97 -5.78 -6.06
N THR A 137 -7.98 -6.49 -5.55
CA THR A 137 -7.72 -6.64 -4.12
C THR A 137 -6.88 -5.48 -3.58
N MET A 138 -7.28 -4.92 -2.45
CA MET A 138 -6.46 -3.95 -1.73
C MET A 138 -5.38 -4.64 -0.89
N ALA A 139 -4.28 -3.93 -0.66
CA ALA A 139 -3.20 -4.40 0.19
C ALA A 139 -3.64 -4.57 1.66
N LEU A 140 -2.93 -5.42 2.41
CA LEU A 140 -3.12 -5.61 3.85
C LEU A 140 -2.96 -4.29 4.60
N ASP A 141 -3.68 -4.10 5.70
CA ASP A 141 -3.62 -2.90 6.55
C ASP A 141 -2.40 -2.84 7.46
N VAL A 142 -1.97 -3.98 8.00
CA VAL A 142 -0.89 -4.06 8.99
C VAL A 142 0.35 -3.22 8.63
N PRO A 143 0.87 -3.19 7.38
CA PRO A 143 2.09 -2.46 7.07
C PRO A 143 1.92 -0.95 6.82
N LEU A 144 0.72 -0.39 7.00
CA LEU A 144 0.41 1.02 6.72
C LEU A 144 0.46 1.88 7.98
N ASN A 145 1.37 2.84 8.01
CA ASN A 145 1.52 3.79 9.10
C ASN A 145 1.20 5.21 8.65
N LEU A 146 0.37 5.93 9.42
CA LEU A 146 0.38 7.40 9.39
C LEU A 146 1.66 7.84 10.10
N PHE A 147 2.62 8.36 9.33
CA PHE A 147 3.97 8.62 9.83
C PHE A 147 4.17 10.05 10.30
N HIS A 148 3.59 11.03 9.59
CA HIS A 148 3.73 12.43 9.96
C HIS A 148 2.52 13.26 9.51
N CYS A 149 2.16 14.26 10.33
CA CYS A 149 1.16 15.26 9.99
C CYS A 149 1.81 16.64 10.08
N THR A 150 1.71 17.41 9.00
CA THR A 150 2.23 18.78 8.93
C THR A 150 1.10 19.77 9.22
N TYR A 151 1.43 20.81 9.99
CA TYR A 151 0.56 21.90 10.39
C TYR A 151 1.30 23.22 10.15
N ASP A 152 0.57 24.27 9.77
CA ASP A 152 1.11 25.63 9.66
C ASP A 152 0.91 26.33 11.01
N VAL A 153 1.69 25.93 12.02
CA VAL A 153 1.70 26.56 13.34
C VAL A 153 3.10 27.08 13.63
N ASP A 154 3.20 28.32 14.11
CA ASP A 154 4.47 29.00 14.43
C ASP A 154 5.15 28.47 15.71
N LYS A 155 4.87 27.23 16.11
CA LYS A 155 5.37 26.60 17.33
C LYS A 155 5.99 25.25 17.02
N ASP A 156 7.18 25.02 17.57
CA ASP A 156 7.81 23.72 17.55
C ASP A 156 6.99 22.68 18.32
N TRP A 157 7.12 21.43 17.92
CA TRP A 157 6.55 20.32 18.69
C TRP A 157 7.15 20.30 20.09
N VAL A 158 6.29 20.37 21.10
CA VAL A 158 6.71 20.18 22.51
C VAL A 158 6.63 18.69 22.82
N TYR A 159 7.77 18.16 23.27
CA TYR A 159 7.90 16.76 23.67
C TYR A 159 8.16 16.65 25.16
N ASP A 160 7.51 15.69 25.80
CA ASP A 160 7.86 15.27 27.16
C ASP A 160 8.94 14.19 27.09
N GLU A 161 10.04 14.39 27.82
CA GLU A 161 11.19 13.50 27.76
C GLU A 161 10.89 12.11 28.35
N GLU A 162 10.13 12.04 29.45
CA GLU A 162 9.81 10.78 30.13
C GLU A 162 8.84 9.94 29.28
N GLU A 163 7.85 10.58 28.69
CA GLU A 163 6.94 9.94 27.73
C GLU A 163 7.69 9.46 26.48
N LEU A 164 8.61 10.26 25.93
CA LEU A 164 9.43 9.83 24.80
C LEU A 164 10.27 8.60 25.15
N ARG A 165 10.94 8.60 26.30
CA ARG A 165 11.73 7.45 26.78
C ARG A 165 10.86 6.21 26.94
N THR A 166 9.67 6.37 27.50
CA THR A 166 8.70 5.28 27.70
C THR A 166 8.23 4.68 26.37
N VAL A 167 7.88 5.52 25.39
CA VAL A 167 7.51 5.07 24.04
C VAL A 167 8.67 4.36 23.36
N ILE A 168 9.89 4.88 23.46
CA ILE A 168 11.09 4.23 22.90
C ILE A 168 11.30 2.85 23.52
N ALA A 169 11.19 2.72 24.85
CA ALA A 169 11.36 1.45 25.55
C ALA A 169 10.30 0.40 25.12
N HIS A 170 9.04 0.81 24.97
CA HIS A 170 7.98 -0.06 24.46
C HIS A 170 8.28 -0.54 23.03
N LEU A 171 8.66 0.37 22.13
CA LEU A 171 9.01 0.01 20.76
C LEU A 171 10.23 -0.91 20.69
N GLN A 172 11.23 -0.72 21.56
CA GLN A 172 12.39 -1.61 21.67
C GLN A 172 11.99 -3.02 22.14
N SER A 173 11.07 -3.13 23.09
CA SER A 173 10.54 -4.41 23.58
C SER A 173 9.78 -5.15 22.48
N ASP A 174 8.87 -4.46 21.80
CA ASP A 174 8.11 -5.01 20.67
C ASP A 174 9.05 -5.44 19.55
N TRP A 175 10.00 -4.59 19.18
CA TRP A 175 11.03 -4.90 18.18
C TRP A 175 11.82 -6.15 18.56
N THR A 176 12.21 -6.28 19.84
CA THR A 176 12.95 -7.46 20.32
C THR A 176 12.12 -8.72 20.14
N MET A 177 10.86 -8.71 20.57
CA MET A 177 9.96 -9.85 20.46
C MET A 177 9.71 -10.26 19.00
N HIS A 178 9.45 -9.28 18.13
CA HIS A 178 9.26 -9.53 16.69
C HIS A 178 10.55 -10.00 16.01
N SER A 179 11.71 -9.49 16.42
CA SER A 179 13.01 -9.91 15.89
C SER A 179 13.36 -11.32 16.29
N VAL A 180 13.10 -11.74 17.53
CA VAL A 180 13.26 -13.13 17.97
C VAL A 180 12.38 -14.07 17.15
N LYS A 181 11.08 -13.75 17.01
CA LYS A 181 10.14 -14.53 16.20
C LYS A 181 10.59 -14.64 14.73
N THR A 182 11.02 -13.52 14.16
CA THR A 182 11.51 -13.46 12.77
C THR A 182 12.76 -14.31 12.59
N SER A 183 13.72 -14.24 13.53
CA SER A 183 14.93 -15.06 13.50
C SER A 183 14.64 -16.54 13.62
N MET A 184 13.74 -16.95 14.52
CA MET A 184 13.29 -18.35 14.65
C MET A 184 12.69 -18.87 13.34
N ILE A 185 11.78 -18.10 12.73
CA ILE A 185 11.14 -18.46 11.46
C ILE A 185 12.19 -18.53 10.34
N LYS A 186 13.11 -17.56 10.29
CA LYS A 186 14.18 -17.49 9.28
C LYS A 186 15.12 -18.69 9.38
N ASP A 187 15.51 -19.09 10.59
CA ASP A 187 16.37 -20.25 10.81
C ASP A 187 15.70 -21.55 10.33
N CYS A 188 14.43 -21.76 10.70
CA CYS A 188 13.64 -22.89 10.19
C CYS A 188 13.51 -22.87 8.66
N MET A 189 13.25 -21.68 8.07
CA MET A 189 13.12 -21.51 6.63
C MET A 189 14.42 -21.87 5.90
N LEU A 190 15.56 -21.34 6.35
CA LEU A 190 16.87 -21.62 5.75
C LEU A 190 17.24 -23.11 5.87
N ASN A 191 16.91 -23.75 6.99
CA ASN A 191 17.12 -25.19 7.17
C ASN A 191 16.30 -26.01 6.16
N LEU A 192 15.01 -25.68 5.99
CA LEU A 192 14.12 -26.35 5.03
C LEU A 192 14.53 -26.09 3.57
N GLU A 193 14.98 -24.89 3.23
CA GLU A 193 15.53 -24.56 1.91
C GLU A 193 16.79 -25.39 1.62
N ALA A 194 17.70 -25.53 2.59
CA ALA A 194 18.88 -26.38 2.44
C ALA A 194 18.52 -27.87 2.25
N ILE A 195 17.50 -28.36 2.96
CA ILE A 195 16.99 -29.73 2.75
C ILE A 195 16.42 -29.85 1.33
N LEU A 196 15.60 -28.90 0.88
CA LEU A 196 15.02 -28.89 -0.46
C LEU A 196 16.09 -28.91 -1.55
N ASP A 197 17.13 -28.09 -1.40
CA ASP A 197 18.25 -28.01 -2.34
C ASP A 197 19.08 -29.32 -2.38
N SER A 198 19.07 -30.11 -1.30
CA SER A 198 19.77 -31.40 -1.25
C SER A 198 19.03 -32.56 -1.92
N LEU A 199 17.74 -32.39 -2.25
CA LEU A 199 16.94 -33.44 -2.88
C LEU A 199 17.36 -33.68 -4.34
N PRO A 200 17.27 -34.93 -4.86
CA PRO A 200 17.60 -35.21 -6.25
C PRO A 200 16.67 -34.44 -7.20
N LYS A 201 17.22 -33.51 -8.00
CA LYS A 201 16.46 -32.88 -9.08
C LYS A 201 16.21 -33.91 -10.19
N GLY A 202 14.95 -34.08 -10.59
CA GLY A 202 14.59 -35.02 -11.67
C GLY A 202 15.32 -34.70 -12.98
N LYS A 203 15.68 -35.72 -13.76
CA LYS A 203 16.25 -35.56 -15.10
C LYS A 203 15.18 -34.95 -16.03
N GLU A 204 15.12 -33.63 -16.13
CA GLU A 204 14.53 -32.98 -17.31
C GLU A 204 15.65 -32.54 -18.25
N MET A 205 15.68 -33.16 -19.42
CA MET A 205 16.33 -32.58 -20.59
C MET A 205 15.63 -31.26 -20.90
N VAL A 206 16.36 -30.16 -21.01
CA VAL A 206 16.29 -29.23 -22.14
C VAL A 206 17.44 -28.21 -22.02
N ASP A 207 18.01 -28.00 -23.18
CA ASP A 207 19.15 -27.18 -23.54
C ASP A 207 18.82 -25.68 -23.40
N SER A 208 19.24 -25.05 -22.29
CA SER A 208 19.45 -23.60 -22.19
C SER A 208 20.07 -23.28 -20.82
N LYS A 209 21.35 -22.91 -20.81
CA LYS A 209 22.21 -22.68 -19.63
C LYS A 209 21.90 -21.42 -18.80
N GLU A 210 20.74 -20.79 -18.94
CA GLU A 210 20.40 -19.59 -18.17
C GLU A 210 19.09 -19.77 -17.39
N ASN A 211 19.22 -19.72 -16.05
CA ASN A 211 18.16 -19.48 -15.05
C ASN A 211 17.23 -20.61 -14.58
N VAL A 212 17.70 -21.86 -14.51
CA VAL A 212 17.01 -22.92 -13.73
C VAL A 212 17.04 -22.62 -12.21
N SER A 213 18.08 -21.93 -11.73
CA SER A 213 18.28 -21.65 -10.29
C SER A 213 17.24 -20.72 -9.65
N GLU A 214 16.60 -19.83 -10.42
CA GLU A 214 15.66 -18.84 -9.87
C GLU A 214 14.20 -19.33 -9.91
N ARG A 215 13.85 -20.13 -10.91
CA ARG A 215 12.47 -20.65 -11.09
C ARG A 215 12.07 -21.68 -10.04
N ASP A 216 13.04 -22.39 -9.47
CA ASP A 216 12.80 -23.41 -8.45
C ASP A 216 12.67 -22.83 -7.03
N ARG A 217 13.03 -21.56 -6.81
CA ARG A 217 13.02 -20.94 -5.48
C ARG A 217 11.60 -20.57 -5.03
N VAL A 218 11.30 -20.88 -3.77
CA VAL A 218 10.01 -20.53 -3.16
C VAL A 218 9.96 -19.02 -2.86
N MET A 219 9.31 -18.25 -3.73
CA MET A 219 9.23 -16.77 -3.60
C MET A 219 7.83 -16.31 -3.16
N ALA A 220 7.46 -16.63 -1.92
CA ALA A 220 6.13 -16.35 -1.38
C ALA A 220 6.02 -15.08 -0.52
N HIS A 221 7.10 -14.28 -0.39
CA HIS A 221 7.18 -13.17 0.57
C HIS A 221 6.13 -12.07 0.38
N THR A 222 5.59 -11.87 -0.83
CA THR A 222 4.58 -10.84 -1.11
C THR A 222 3.14 -11.36 -1.05
N THR A 223 2.94 -12.68 -0.97
CA THR A 223 1.61 -13.30 -1.07
C THR A 223 0.69 -12.90 0.08
N CYS A 224 1.24 -12.63 1.26
CA CYS A 224 0.48 -12.20 2.44
C CYS A 224 0.08 -10.71 2.39
N LEU A 225 0.59 -9.93 1.43
CA LEU A 225 0.36 -8.48 1.37
C LEU A 225 -0.96 -8.09 0.68
N LEU A 226 -1.67 -9.04 0.08
CA LEU A 226 -2.95 -8.82 -0.59
C LEU A 226 -4.08 -9.52 0.19
N GLN A 227 -5.23 -8.87 0.32
CA GLN A 227 -6.40 -9.48 0.99
C GLN A 227 -7.18 -10.46 0.10
N GLY A 228 -7.40 -11.68 0.60
CA GLY A 228 -8.28 -12.66 -0.05
C GLY A 228 -7.54 -13.62 -0.99
N VAL A 229 -8.29 -14.22 -1.93
CA VAL A 229 -7.81 -15.35 -2.73
C VAL A 229 -7.16 -14.86 -4.03
N THR A 230 -5.96 -15.35 -4.33
CA THR A 230 -5.29 -15.12 -5.60
C THR A 230 -5.88 -16.04 -6.69
N PRO A 231 -6.38 -15.50 -7.81
CA PRO A 231 -6.87 -16.33 -8.90
C PRO A 231 -5.71 -17.08 -9.56
N ARG A 232 -5.96 -18.32 -10.00
CA ARG A 232 -4.96 -19.16 -10.69
C ARG A 232 -4.43 -18.50 -11.97
N ASN A 233 -5.31 -17.87 -12.74
CA ASN A 233 -4.96 -17.16 -13.96
C ASN A 233 -5.12 -15.66 -13.75
N TYR A 234 -4.11 -14.90 -14.17
CA TYR A 234 -4.16 -13.44 -14.10
C TYR A 234 -4.99 -12.86 -15.25
N THR A 235 -5.99 -12.04 -14.91
CA THR A 235 -6.73 -11.23 -15.88
C THR A 235 -6.31 -9.76 -15.74
N PRO A 236 -5.89 -9.09 -16.82
CA PRO A 236 -5.55 -7.66 -16.79
C PRO A 236 -6.71 -6.81 -16.26
N LEU A 237 -6.40 -5.77 -15.48
CA LEU A 237 -7.38 -4.96 -14.74
C LEU A 237 -8.49 -4.41 -15.63
N LEU A 238 -8.14 -3.84 -16.78
CA LEU A 238 -9.10 -3.25 -17.72
C LEU A 238 -10.00 -4.27 -18.43
N LYS A 239 -9.71 -5.58 -18.29
CA LYS A 239 -10.53 -6.69 -18.82
C LYS A 239 -11.39 -7.36 -17.74
N ARG A 240 -11.34 -6.89 -16.50
CA ARG A 240 -12.09 -7.49 -15.38
C ARG A 240 -13.53 -6.99 -15.33
N VAL A 241 -14.34 -7.73 -14.59
CA VAL A 241 -15.66 -7.25 -14.16
C VAL A 241 -15.48 -5.94 -13.39
N THR A 242 -16.30 -4.96 -13.74
CA THR A 242 -16.27 -3.64 -13.13
C THR A 242 -17.44 -3.44 -12.18
N CYS A 243 -17.28 -2.52 -11.23
CA CYS A 243 -18.37 -2.05 -10.37
C CYS A 243 -19.37 -1.16 -11.13
N SER A 244 -20.47 -0.82 -10.44
CA SER A 244 -21.35 0.27 -10.87
C SER A 244 -20.62 1.60 -10.95
N THR A 245 -21.09 2.50 -11.81
CA THR A 245 -20.56 3.87 -11.93
C THR A 245 -20.82 4.67 -10.65
N LEU A 246 -20.16 5.82 -10.52
CA LEU A 246 -20.42 6.73 -9.40
C LEU A 246 -21.89 7.19 -9.39
N ASP A 247 -22.43 7.60 -10.53
CA ASP A 247 -23.82 8.09 -10.64
C ASP A 247 -24.85 7.00 -10.29
N GLU A 248 -24.63 5.77 -10.76
CA GLU A 248 -25.47 4.62 -10.40
C GLU A 248 -25.47 4.39 -8.88
N ARG A 249 -24.32 4.57 -8.21
CA ARG A 249 -24.21 4.44 -6.75
C ARG A 249 -24.87 5.59 -6.01
N ILE A 250 -24.71 6.82 -6.47
CA ILE A 250 -25.36 8.00 -5.89
C ILE A 250 -26.88 7.83 -5.95
N GLU A 251 -27.41 7.45 -7.11
CA GLU A 251 -28.85 7.27 -7.28
C GLU A 251 -29.38 6.11 -6.42
N TYR A 252 -28.64 5.01 -6.31
CA TYR A 252 -28.99 3.90 -5.41
C TYR A 252 -29.14 4.37 -3.95
N TYR A 253 -28.14 5.08 -3.40
CA TYR A 253 -28.21 5.55 -2.01
C TYR A 253 -29.23 6.68 -1.80
N ARG A 254 -29.47 7.52 -2.82
CA ARG A 254 -30.54 8.53 -2.80
C ARG A 254 -31.91 7.87 -2.65
N LYS A 255 -32.20 6.84 -3.46
CA LYS A 255 -33.45 6.06 -3.38
C LYS A 255 -33.57 5.35 -2.03
N LYS A 256 -32.50 4.69 -1.57
CA LYS A 256 -32.49 3.98 -0.28
C LYS A 256 -32.81 4.90 0.90
N ARG A 257 -32.28 6.13 0.91
CA ARG A 257 -32.58 7.11 1.96
C ARG A 257 -34.00 7.64 1.89
N LYS A 258 -34.56 7.86 0.69
CA LYS A 258 -35.98 8.22 0.55
C LYS A 258 -36.90 7.16 1.14
N ILE A 259 -36.56 5.87 0.97
CA ILE A 259 -37.34 4.75 1.51
C ILE A 259 -37.22 4.66 3.05
N ALA A 260 -36.08 5.03 3.63
CA ALA A 260 -35.85 4.96 5.08
C ALA A 260 -36.47 6.12 5.89
N ILE A 261 -37.04 7.13 5.21
CA ILE A 261 -37.69 8.31 5.83
C ILE A 261 -39.23 8.17 5.81
N VAL A 262 -39.76 7.05 5.29
CA VAL A 262 -41.20 6.72 5.25
C VAL A 262 -41.55 5.76 6.37
#